data_AF-A0A535LZC8-F1
#
_entry.id   AF-A0A535LZC8-F1
#
_cell.length_a   1.000
_cell.length_b   1.000
_cell.length_c   1.000
_cell.angle_alpha   90.00
_cell.angle_beta   90.00
_cell.angle_gamma   90.00
#
_symmetry.space_group_name_H-M   'P 1'
#
loop_
_entity.id
_entity.type
_entity.pdbx_description
1 polymer ?
#
loop_
_entity_poly.entity_id
_entity_poly.type
_entity_poly.pdbx_seq_one_letter_code
_entity_poly.pdbx_strand_id
1 'polypeptide(L)'
;MTEDAIDRIVQEWNRERPDLDVSPTHVLQRITRLYLLQSASFAEVFGRYGLSFGEYEVLAALTRIGPPHRMKPSELVGALVLSSGAMTNRIDRVEEAGLVERRPDPDDRRGTLVALTERGRQVVDDAVLAHLANEERLLGALSAGERRRLAGLLRKLLTSEPFVMLDPTRSVANNGRITDQTARARRVRRR
;
A
#
# COMPACT_ATOMS: atom_id res chain seq x y z
N MET A 1 23.63 -19.92 -8.79
CA MET A 1 22.43 -19.06 -8.75
C MET A 1 22.28 -18.42 -10.12
N THR A 2 21.07 -18.29 -10.63
CA THR A 2 20.81 -17.65 -11.94
C THR A 2 20.91 -16.13 -11.80
N GLU A 3 21.71 -15.47 -12.64
CA GLU A 3 21.80 -14.01 -12.68
C GLU A 3 20.52 -13.39 -13.26
N ASP A 4 20.10 -12.24 -12.72
CA ASP A 4 19.00 -11.45 -13.25
C ASP A 4 19.48 -10.19 -14.01
N ALA A 5 18.53 -9.40 -14.51
CA ALA A 5 18.85 -8.17 -15.24
C ALA A 5 19.50 -7.08 -14.37
N ILE A 6 19.25 -7.09 -13.05
CA ILE A 6 19.82 -6.11 -12.12
C ILE A 6 21.29 -6.44 -11.85
N ASP A 7 21.66 -7.73 -11.82
CA ASP A 7 23.06 -8.14 -11.73
C ASP A 7 23.87 -7.59 -12.91
N ARG A 8 23.32 -7.66 -14.13
CA ARG A 8 23.96 -7.07 -15.33
C ARG A 8 24.10 -5.55 -15.24
N ILE A 9 23.05 -4.85 -14.81
CA ILE A 9 23.09 -3.38 -14.62
C ILE A 9 24.20 -3.01 -13.62
N VAL A 10 24.34 -3.76 -12.52
CA VAL A 10 25.40 -3.50 -11.53
C VAL A 10 26.79 -3.78 -12.11
N GLN A 11 26.96 -4.87 -12.86
CA GLN A 11 28.22 -5.19 -13.54
C GLN A 11 28.64 -4.09 -14.53
N GLU A 12 27.69 -3.57 -15.31
CA GLU A 12 27.92 -2.44 -16.23
C GLU A 12 28.39 -1.19 -15.48
N TRP A 13 27.70 -0.81 -14.40
CA TRP A 13 28.13 0.33 -13.58
C TRP A 13 29.51 0.15 -12.96
N ASN A 14 29.82 -1.03 -12.43
CA ASN A 14 31.15 -1.30 -11.87
C ASN A 14 32.26 -1.24 -12.92
N ARG A 15 31.96 -1.60 -14.17
CA ARG A 15 32.91 -1.48 -15.29
C ARG A 15 33.16 -0.02 -15.68
N GLU A 16 32.10 0.76 -15.83
CA GLU A 16 32.20 2.14 -16.30
C GLU A 16 32.58 3.14 -15.19
N ARG A 17 32.20 2.86 -13.95
CA ARG A 17 32.38 3.71 -12.76
C ARG A 17 32.80 2.88 -11.54
N PRO A 18 34.01 2.29 -11.55
CA PRO A 18 34.52 1.48 -10.44
C PRO A 18 34.71 2.29 -9.15
N ASP A 19 34.64 3.61 -9.22
CA ASP A 19 34.71 4.54 -8.08
C ASP A 19 33.41 4.61 -7.26
N LEU A 20 32.28 4.11 -7.79
CA LEU A 20 30.97 4.22 -7.14
C LEU A 20 30.59 2.92 -6.40
N ASP A 21 30.03 3.07 -5.18
CA ASP A 21 29.30 1.98 -4.53
C ASP A 21 27.86 1.91 -5.08
N VAL A 22 27.63 0.96 -5.98
CA VAL A 22 26.30 0.69 -6.55
C VAL A 22 25.57 -0.47 -5.88
N SER A 23 26.04 -0.93 -4.72
CA SER A 23 25.36 -2.00 -3.96
C SER A 23 23.88 -1.70 -3.61
N PRO A 24 23.42 -0.45 -3.38
CA PRO A 24 22.00 -0.17 -3.15
C PRO A 24 21.09 -0.53 -4.35
N THR A 25 21.64 -0.51 -5.57
CA THR A 25 20.93 -0.83 -6.83
C THR A 25 20.37 -2.25 -6.80
N HIS A 26 21.12 -3.21 -6.23
CA HIS A 26 20.67 -4.60 -6.09
C HIS A 26 19.35 -4.73 -5.32
N VAL A 27 19.08 -3.84 -4.38
CA VAL A 27 17.89 -3.88 -3.52
C VAL A 27 16.78 -3.04 -4.13
N LEU A 28 17.04 -1.75 -4.38
CA LEU A 28 16.01 -0.80 -4.81
C LEU A 28 15.45 -1.15 -6.20
N GLN A 29 16.29 -1.54 -7.16
CA GLN A 29 15.81 -1.89 -8.50
C GLN A 29 15.02 -3.21 -8.51
N ARG A 30 15.38 -4.17 -7.65
CA ARG A 30 14.60 -5.40 -7.48
C ARG A 30 13.25 -5.12 -6.84
N ILE A 31 13.18 -4.24 -5.83
CA ILE A 31 11.91 -3.78 -5.25
C ILE A 31 11.03 -3.14 -6.34
N THR A 32 11.58 -2.23 -7.14
CA THR A 32 10.85 -1.59 -8.25
C THR A 32 10.33 -2.61 -9.26
N ARG A 33 11.17 -3.55 -9.69
CA ARG A 33 10.78 -4.57 -10.66
C ARG A 33 9.71 -5.52 -10.10
N LEU A 34 9.84 -5.93 -8.84
CA LEU A 34 8.84 -6.73 -8.15
C LEU A 34 7.52 -5.97 -7.99
N TYR A 35 7.55 -4.67 -7.67
CA TYR A 35 6.35 -3.83 -7.62
C TYR A 35 5.62 -3.79 -8.98
N LEU A 36 6.33 -3.65 -10.10
CA LEU A 36 5.72 -3.66 -11.43
C LEU A 36 5.07 -5.01 -11.76
N LEU A 37 5.77 -6.11 -11.49
CA LEU A 37 5.25 -7.46 -11.72
C LEU A 37 4.06 -7.78 -10.82
N GLN A 38 4.14 -7.40 -9.55
CA GLN A 38 3.05 -7.51 -8.59
C GLN A 38 1.83 -6.69 -9.05
N SER A 39 2.04 -5.44 -9.47
CA SER A 39 0.96 -4.56 -9.91
C SER A 39 0.22 -5.13 -11.12
N ALA A 40 0.95 -5.65 -12.12
CA ALA A 40 0.35 -6.32 -13.27
C ALA A 40 -0.43 -7.59 -12.84
N SER A 41 0.14 -8.38 -11.94
CA SER A 41 -0.52 -9.58 -11.41
C SER A 41 -1.78 -9.26 -10.61
N PHE A 42 -1.77 -8.19 -9.81
CA PHE A 42 -2.94 -7.77 -9.03
C PHE A 42 -4.03 -7.23 -9.94
N ALA A 43 -3.68 -6.46 -10.98
CA ALA A 43 -4.64 -5.99 -11.97
C ALA A 43 -5.37 -7.15 -12.66
N GLU A 44 -4.69 -8.24 -12.98
CA GLU A 44 -5.31 -9.43 -13.55
C GLU A 44 -6.28 -10.11 -12.57
N VAL A 45 -5.87 -10.27 -11.30
CA VAL A 45 -6.70 -10.92 -10.27
C VAL A 45 -7.97 -10.11 -10.00
N PHE A 46 -7.84 -8.82 -9.71
CA PHE A 46 -8.97 -7.98 -9.32
C PHE A 46 -9.86 -7.60 -10.52
N GLY A 47 -9.29 -7.54 -11.73
CA GLY A 47 -10.06 -7.32 -12.95
C GLY A 47 -11.16 -8.36 -13.17
N ARG A 48 -10.97 -9.61 -12.69
CA ARG A 48 -11.99 -10.68 -12.74
C ARG A 48 -13.24 -10.35 -11.91
N TYR A 49 -13.10 -9.47 -10.93
CA TYR A 49 -14.18 -8.99 -10.05
C TYR A 49 -14.68 -7.60 -10.44
N GLY A 50 -14.19 -7.03 -11.56
CA GLY A 50 -14.48 -5.66 -11.95
C GLY A 50 -13.84 -4.62 -11.02
N LEU A 51 -12.75 -4.97 -10.34
CA LEU A 51 -12.07 -4.13 -9.36
C LEU A 51 -10.64 -3.80 -9.81
N SER A 52 -10.19 -2.61 -9.46
CA SER A 52 -8.76 -2.31 -9.30
C SER A 52 -8.28 -2.76 -7.91
N PHE A 53 -6.95 -2.89 -7.74
CA PHE A 53 -6.37 -3.19 -6.43
C PHE A 53 -6.75 -2.16 -5.36
N GLY A 54 -6.82 -0.87 -5.74
CA GLY A 54 -7.21 0.19 -4.80
C GLY A 54 -8.67 0.12 -4.37
N GLU A 55 -9.58 -0.34 -5.24
CA GLU A 55 -11.00 -0.55 -4.91
C GLU A 55 -11.19 -1.79 -4.04
N TYR A 56 -10.48 -2.89 -4.35
CA TYR A 56 -10.40 -4.05 -3.48
C TYR A 56 -9.92 -3.68 -2.06
N GLU A 57 -8.88 -2.86 -1.94
CA GLU A 57 -8.36 -2.40 -0.64
C GLU A 57 -9.43 -1.70 0.21
N VAL A 58 -10.37 -0.96 -0.40
CA VAL A 58 -11.51 -0.35 0.32
C VAL A 58 -12.39 -1.44 0.94
N LEU A 59 -12.80 -2.43 0.14
CA LEU A 59 -13.65 -3.53 0.62
C LEU A 59 -12.93 -4.38 1.66
N ALA A 60 -11.64 -4.65 1.45
CA ALA A 60 -10.80 -5.43 2.36
C ALA A 60 -10.61 -4.69 3.70
N ALA A 61 -10.47 -3.36 3.70
CA ALA A 61 -10.42 -2.58 4.94
C ALA A 61 -11.71 -2.66 5.75
N LEU A 62 -12.87 -2.50 5.09
CA LEU A 62 -14.20 -2.65 5.72
C LEU A 62 -14.46 -4.08 6.21
N THR A 63 -13.85 -5.08 5.57
CA THR A 63 -13.93 -6.48 6.03
C THR A 63 -13.07 -6.68 7.28
N ARG A 64 -11.81 -6.21 7.26
CA ARG A 64 -10.84 -6.38 8.36
C ARG A 64 -11.24 -5.69 9.67
N ILE A 65 -11.98 -4.58 9.61
CA ILE A 65 -12.48 -3.91 10.83
C ILE A 65 -13.59 -4.72 11.53
N GLY A 66 -14.18 -5.71 10.84
CA GLY A 66 -15.25 -6.56 11.36
C GLY A 66 -16.63 -5.89 11.38
N PRO A 67 -17.68 -6.58 11.85
CA PRO A 67 -19.03 -6.02 11.95
C PRO A 67 -19.05 -4.74 12.78
N PRO A 68 -19.79 -3.69 12.37
CA PRO A 68 -20.79 -3.68 11.29
C PRO A 68 -20.24 -3.35 9.89
N HIS A 69 -18.95 -3.56 9.63
CA HIS A 69 -18.28 -3.39 8.32
C HIS A 69 -18.42 -1.98 7.74
N ARG A 70 -18.23 -0.98 8.59
CA ARG A 70 -18.34 0.43 8.20
C ARG A 70 -17.23 1.28 8.79
N MET A 71 -16.78 2.27 8.04
CA MET A 71 -15.73 3.21 8.45
C MET A 71 -16.03 4.61 7.92
N LYS A 72 -15.51 5.64 8.59
CA LYS A 72 -15.49 7.00 8.04
C LYS A 72 -14.51 7.05 6.86
N PRO A 73 -14.77 7.87 5.82
CA PRO A 73 -13.82 8.07 4.71
C PRO A 73 -12.41 8.46 5.17
N SER A 74 -12.29 9.24 6.24
CA SER A 74 -11.00 9.62 6.85
C SER A 74 -10.25 8.43 7.47
N GLU A 75 -10.97 7.46 8.02
CA GLU A 75 -10.39 6.24 8.60
C GLU A 75 -9.92 5.28 7.50
N LEU A 76 -10.65 5.21 6.38
CA LEU A 76 -10.25 4.41 5.22
C LEU A 76 -8.88 4.83 4.69
N VAL A 77 -8.59 6.13 4.66
CA VAL A 77 -7.27 6.64 4.22
C VAL A 77 -6.11 6.05 5.02
N GLY A 78 -6.26 5.88 6.33
CA GLY A 78 -5.22 5.28 7.18
C GLY A 78 -5.19 3.75 7.16
N ALA A 79 -6.23 3.11 6.63
CA ALA A 79 -6.39 1.65 6.63
C ALA A 79 -5.91 0.96 5.34
N LEU A 80 -5.69 1.73 4.27
CA LEU A 80 -5.23 1.19 2.99
C LEU A 80 -3.71 1.19 2.88
N VAL A 81 -3.19 0.25 2.08
CA VAL A 81 -1.77 0.20 1.71
C VAL A 81 -1.40 1.32 0.73
N LEU A 82 -2.37 1.84 -0.04
CA LEU A 82 -2.15 2.87 -1.06
C LEU A 82 -2.62 4.25 -0.57
N SER A 83 -1.92 5.30 -1.02
CA SER A 83 -2.15 6.69 -0.61
C SER A 83 -3.54 7.26 -0.92
N SER A 84 -3.85 8.37 -0.24
CA SER A 84 -5.15 9.06 -0.16
C SER A 84 -5.64 9.75 -1.44
N GLY A 85 -4.75 10.07 -2.39
CA GLY A 85 -5.05 10.95 -3.53
C GLY A 85 -6.16 10.46 -4.48
N ALA A 86 -6.57 9.20 -4.36
CA ALA A 86 -7.64 8.59 -5.13
C ALA A 86 -8.77 8.01 -4.26
N MET A 87 -8.82 8.29 -2.96
CA MET A 87 -9.77 7.63 -2.04
C MET A 87 -11.22 7.91 -2.40
N THR A 88 -11.60 9.18 -2.57
CA THR A 88 -12.97 9.57 -2.92
C THR A 88 -13.41 8.87 -4.20
N ASN A 89 -12.59 8.95 -5.26
CA ASN A 89 -12.88 8.29 -6.54
C ASN A 89 -13.00 6.77 -6.41
N ARG A 90 -12.22 6.12 -5.53
CA ARG A 90 -12.34 4.68 -5.28
C ARG A 90 -13.65 4.34 -4.59
N ILE A 91 -14.02 5.09 -3.55
CA ILE A 91 -15.29 4.91 -2.84
C ILE A 91 -16.46 5.15 -3.81
N ASP A 92 -16.38 6.19 -4.64
CA ASP A 92 -17.42 6.48 -5.64
C ASP A 92 -17.61 5.30 -6.60
N ARG A 93 -16.51 4.70 -7.08
CA ARG A 93 -16.59 3.54 -7.99
C ARG A 93 -17.15 2.28 -7.34
N VAL A 94 -16.74 1.98 -6.10
CA VAL A 94 -17.31 0.80 -5.41
C VAL A 94 -18.76 1.04 -4.95
N GLU A 95 -19.17 2.29 -4.74
CA GLU A 95 -20.56 2.66 -4.50
C GLU A 95 -21.40 2.54 -5.79
N GLU A 96 -20.91 3.07 -6.91
CA GLU A 96 -21.53 2.94 -8.24
C GLU A 96 -21.68 1.46 -8.64
N ALA A 97 -20.71 0.62 -8.28
CA ALA A 97 -20.76 -0.83 -8.47
C ALA A 97 -21.70 -1.56 -7.47
N GLY A 98 -22.32 -0.84 -6.53
CA GLY A 98 -23.23 -1.37 -5.51
C GLY A 98 -22.56 -2.26 -4.45
N LEU A 99 -21.24 -2.12 -4.26
CA LEU A 99 -20.45 -2.92 -3.31
C LEU A 99 -20.36 -2.25 -1.94
N VAL A 100 -20.47 -0.93 -1.90
CA VAL A 100 -20.62 -0.16 -0.67
C VAL A 100 -21.80 0.78 -0.77
N GLU A 101 -22.19 1.34 0.36
CA GLU A 101 -23.16 2.43 0.46
C GLU A 101 -22.70 3.45 1.48
N ARG A 102 -23.02 4.72 1.22
CA ARG A 102 -22.85 5.80 2.21
C ARG A 102 -24.08 5.93 3.09
N ARG A 103 -23.87 5.89 4.40
CA ARG A 103 -24.92 6.04 5.43
C ARG A 103 -24.62 7.22 6.35
N PRO A 104 -25.63 7.92 6.87
CA PRO A 104 -25.42 8.91 7.93
C PRO A 104 -24.71 8.28 9.13
N ASP A 105 -23.79 9.01 9.73
CA ASP A 105 -23.18 8.60 11.00
C ASP A 105 -24.18 8.87 12.14
N PRO A 106 -24.63 7.84 12.89
CA PRO A 106 -25.56 8.05 14.01
C PRO A 106 -24.95 8.89 15.14
N ASP A 107 -23.61 8.94 15.24
CA ASP A 107 -22.88 9.62 16.30
C ASP A 107 -22.41 11.03 15.88
N ASP A 108 -22.56 11.38 14.59
CA ASP A 108 -22.19 12.68 14.03
C ASP A 108 -23.15 13.10 12.93
N ARG A 109 -23.98 14.13 13.20
CA ARG A 109 -24.96 14.66 12.22
C ARG A 109 -24.34 15.15 10.91
N ARG A 110 -23.04 15.46 10.89
CA ARG A 110 -22.31 15.87 9.68
C ARG A 110 -21.46 14.74 9.10
N GLY A 111 -21.42 13.59 9.77
CA GLY A 111 -20.62 12.44 9.40
C GLY A 111 -21.31 11.54 8.38
N THR A 112 -20.50 10.85 7.59
CA THR A 112 -20.93 9.79 6.69
C THR A 112 -20.04 8.59 6.91
N LEU A 113 -20.65 7.42 6.94
CA LEU A 113 -19.99 6.12 7.01
C LEU A 113 -20.09 5.44 5.65
N VAL A 114 -19.01 4.81 5.22
CA VAL A 114 -19.00 3.88 4.09
C VAL A 114 -19.18 2.49 4.67
N ALA A 115 -20.21 1.76 4.22
CA ALA A 115 -20.52 0.42 4.70
C ALA A 115 -20.55 -0.59 3.55
N LEU A 116 -20.10 -1.83 3.79
CA LEU A 116 -20.27 -2.92 2.82
C LEU A 116 -21.75 -3.24 2.62
N THR A 117 -22.15 -3.41 1.36
CA THR A 117 -23.43 -4.07 1.03
C THR A 117 -23.27 -5.58 1.14
N GLU A 118 -24.38 -6.33 1.07
CA GLU A 118 -24.34 -7.79 1.00
C GLU A 118 -23.58 -8.28 -0.25
N ARG A 119 -23.79 -7.63 -1.39
CA ARG A 119 -23.05 -7.91 -2.63
C ARG A 119 -21.56 -7.61 -2.45
N GLY A 120 -21.22 -6.50 -1.79
CA GLY A 120 -19.84 -6.14 -1.47
C GLY A 120 -19.11 -7.19 -0.65
N ARG A 121 -19.80 -7.77 0.35
CA ARG A 121 -19.27 -8.87 1.16
C ARG A 121 -18.93 -10.10 0.32
N GLN A 122 -19.88 -10.55 -0.50
CA GLN A 122 -19.66 -11.71 -1.36
C GLN A 122 -18.48 -11.50 -2.32
N VAL A 123 -18.39 -10.33 -2.94
CA VAL A 123 -17.30 -10.01 -3.87
C VAL A 123 -15.94 -9.98 -3.18
N VAL A 124 -15.84 -9.36 -1.99
CA VAL A 124 -14.55 -9.28 -1.28
C VAL A 124 -14.11 -10.62 -0.71
N ASP A 125 -15.05 -11.47 -0.27
CA ASP A 125 -14.77 -12.82 0.22
C ASP A 125 -14.15 -13.70 -0.88
N ASP A 126 -14.67 -13.63 -2.10
CA ASP A 126 -14.08 -14.35 -3.23
C ASP A 126 -12.74 -13.73 -3.67
N ALA A 127 -12.67 -12.38 -3.72
CA ALA A 127 -11.49 -11.67 -4.17
C ALA A 127 -10.28 -11.87 -3.23
N VAL A 128 -10.50 -11.94 -1.91
CA VAL A 128 -9.40 -12.18 -0.96
C VAL A 128 -8.82 -13.59 -1.11
N LEU A 129 -9.63 -14.60 -1.38
CA LEU A 129 -9.15 -15.96 -1.64
C LEU A 129 -8.30 -16.02 -2.91
N ALA A 130 -8.76 -15.40 -3.99
CA ALA A 130 -8.00 -15.32 -5.24
C ALA A 130 -6.69 -14.53 -5.07
N HIS A 131 -6.72 -13.46 -4.27
CA HIS A 131 -5.53 -12.67 -3.96
C HIS A 131 -4.48 -13.47 -3.19
N LEU A 132 -4.89 -14.17 -2.12
CA LEU A 132 -3.98 -15.00 -1.32
C LEU A 132 -3.37 -16.14 -2.14
N ALA A 133 -4.16 -16.80 -2.99
CA ALA A 133 -3.64 -17.82 -3.91
C ALA A 133 -2.60 -17.24 -4.89
N ASN A 134 -2.81 -16.01 -5.35
CA ASN A 134 -1.85 -15.31 -6.21
C ASN A 134 -0.58 -14.91 -5.45
N GLU A 135 -0.68 -14.43 -4.21
CA GLU A 135 0.50 -14.14 -3.37
C GLU A 135 1.32 -15.39 -3.11
N GLU A 136 0.66 -16.52 -2.83
CA GLU A 136 1.32 -17.82 -2.66
C GLU A 136 2.10 -18.22 -3.92
N ARG A 137 1.48 -18.06 -5.10
CA ARG A 137 2.14 -18.31 -6.39
C ARG A 137 3.35 -17.39 -6.62
N LEU A 138 3.21 -16.09 -6.34
CA LEU A 138 4.29 -15.10 -6.52
C LEU A 138 5.47 -15.38 -5.58
N LEU A 139 5.21 -15.90 -4.38
CA LEU A 139 6.21 -16.24 -3.37
C LEU A 139 6.63 -17.72 -3.41
N GLY A 140 6.20 -18.49 -4.41
CA GLY A 140 6.42 -19.93 -4.49
C GLY A 140 7.89 -20.36 -4.58
N ALA A 141 8.78 -19.46 -5.00
CA ALA A 141 10.23 -19.71 -5.02
C ALA A 141 10.90 -19.58 -3.64
N LEU A 142 10.19 -19.06 -2.64
CA LEU A 142 10.73 -18.83 -1.29
C LEU A 142 10.15 -19.82 -0.29
N SER A 143 11.04 -20.46 0.47
CA SER A 143 10.67 -21.21 1.67
C SER A 143 10.02 -20.30 2.74
N ALA A 144 9.30 -20.90 3.69
CA ALA A 144 8.69 -20.15 4.79
C ALA A 144 9.72 -19.36 5.63
N GLY A 145 10.94 -19.88 5.77
CA GLY A 145 12.04 -19.18 6.45
C GLY A 145 12.51 -17.95 5.69
N GLU A 146 12.67 -18.06 4.37
CA GLU A 146 13.06 -16.95 3.51
C GLU A 146 11.98 -15.86 3.46
N ARG A 147 10.70 -16.25 3.37
CA ARG A 147 9.58 -15.30 3.44
C ARG A 147 9.60 -14.49 4.73
N ARG A 148 9.78 -15.15 5.89
CA ARG A 148 9.90 -14.45 7.18
C ARG A 148 11.11 -13.51 7.23
N ARG A 149 12.25 -13.95 6.70
CA ARG A 149 13.47 -13.12 6.67
C ARG A 149 13.28 -11.90 5.79
N LEU A 150 12.75 -12.07 4.58
CA LEU A 150 12.47 -10.98 3.64
C LEU A 150 11.47 -9.99 4.24
N ALA A 151 10.36 -10.48 4.81
CA ALA A 151 9.37 -9.63 5.49
C ALA A 151 10.01 -8.82 6.63
N GLY A 152 10.90 -9.42 7.43
CA GLY A 152 11.64 -8.72 8.48
C GLY A 152 12.55 -7.60 7.95
N LEU A 153 13.25 -7.84 6.84
CA LEU A 153 14.12 -6.85 6.20
C LEU A 153 13.31 -5.71 5.57
N LEU A 154 12.24 -6.02 4.86
CA LEU A 154 11.34 -5.01 4.27
C LEU A 154 10.69 -4.14 5.35
N ARG A 155 10.23 -4.75 6.45
CA ARG A 155 9.73 -4.00 7.61
C ARG A 155 10.78 -3.05 8.17
N LYS A 156 12.03 -3.50 8.33
CA LYS A 156 13.13 -2.65 8.80
C LYS A 156 13.34 -1.43 7.89
N LEU A 157 13.22 -1.59 6.57
CA LEU A 157 13.28 -0.48 5.62
C LEU A 157 12.08 0.47 5.79
N LEU A 158 10.86 -0.05 5.80
CA LEU A 158 9.63 0.75 5.91
C LEU A 158 9.54 1.56 7.21
N THR A 159 10.15 1.07 8.29
CA THR A 159 10.18 1.79 9.58
C THR A 159 11.41 2.67 9.76
N SER A 160 12.27 2.81 8.76
CA SER A 160 13.45 3.68 8.81
C SER A 160 13.14 5.10 8.33
N GLU A 161 13.87 6.08 8.85
CA GLU A 161 13.68 7.53 8.60
C GLU A 161 13.44 7.90 7.11
N PRO A 162 14.21 7.38 6.12
CA PRO A 162 14.02 7.78 4.73
C PRO A 162 12.64 7.45 4.16
N PHE A 163 12.04 6.33 4.55
CA PHE A 163 10.74 5.90 4.03
C PHE A 163 9.58 6.48 4.84
N VAL A 164 9.75 6.62 6.16
CA VAL A 164 8.73 7.22 7.03
C VAL A 164 8.43 8.66 6.61
N MET A 165 9.46 9.43 6.23
CA MET A 165 9.29 10.82 5.77
C MET A 165 8.62 10.94 4.40
N LEU A 166 8.64 9.87 3.59
CA LEU A 166 8.03 9.83 2.27
C LEU A 166 6.61 9.25 2.29
N ASP A 167 6.17 8.70 3.42
CA ASP A 167 4.88 8.02 3.53
C ASP A 167 3.70 9.01 3.53
N PRO A 168 2.92 9.10 2.43
CA PRO A 168 1.81 10.02 2.34
C PRO A 168 0.65 9.63 3.28
N THR A 169 0.55 8.36 3.68
CA THR A 169 -0.49 7.89 4.60
C THR A 169 -0.27 8.41 6.02
N ARG A 170 0.99 8.68 6.40
CA ARG A 170 1.36 9.32 7.68
C ARG A 170 1.32 10.84 7.65
N SER A 171 1.50 11.46 6.48
CA SER A 171 1.40 12.93 6.36
C SER A 171 0.01 13.46 6.75
N VAL A 172 -1.04 12.68 6.54
CA VAL A 172 -2.42 13.06 6.92
C VAL A 172 -2.62 13.07 8.43
N ALA A 173 -1.94 12.21 9.18
CA ALA A 173 -2.00 12.18 10.64
C ALA A 173 -1.24 13.35 11.31
N ASN A 174 -0.36 14.04 10.57
CA ASN A 174 0.59 15.01 11.12
C ASN A 174 0.38 16.46 10.65
N ASN A 175 -0.68 16.74 9.88
CA ASN A 175 -1.04 18.10 9.46
C ASN A 175 -1.37 19.07 10.63
N GLY A 176 -1.46 18.57 11.87
CA GLY A 176 -1.56 19.40 13.09
C GLY A 176 -0.23 19.66 13.83
N ARG A 177 0.88 19.01 13.47
CA ARG A 177 2.17 19.11 14.21
C ARG A 177 3.36 19.60 13.36
N ILE A 178 3.29 19.51 12.03
CA ILE A 178 4.41 19.89 11.15
C ILE A 178 4.66 21.41 11.14
N THR A 179 3.66 22.24 11.44
CA THR A 179 3.80 23.70 11.49
C THR A 179 4.70 24.18 12.63
N ASP A 180 4.89 23.40 13.70
CA ASP A 180 5.63 23.85 14.89
C ASP A 180 7.12 23.42 14.88
N GLN A 181 7.44 22.25 14.31
CA GLN A 181 8.82 21.76 14.27
C GLN A 181 9.71 22.44 13.21
N THR A 182 9.15 22.83 12.06
CA THR A 182 9.90 23.58 11.03
C THR A 182 10.23 25.01 11.47
N ALA A 183 9.40 25.63 12.32
CA ALA A 183 9.67 26.93 12.92
C ALA A 183 10.81 26.89 13.97
N ARG A 184 10.89 25.81 14.75
CA ARG A 184 11.90 25.63 15.80
C ARG A 184 13.31 25.39 15.24
N ALA A 185 13.44 24.63 14.15
CA ALA A 185 14.72 24.38 13.48
C ALA A 185 15.32 25.65 12.82
N ARG A 186 14.48 26.60 12.38
CA ARG A 186 14.95 27.87 11.79
C ARG A 186 15.44 28.90 12.82
N ARG A 187 15.02 28.82 14.09
CA ARG A 187 15.49 29.70 15.17
C ARG A 187 16.84 29.30 15.77
N VAL A 188 17.20 28.02 15.72
CA VAL A 188 18.48 27.52 16.29
C VAL A 188 19.67 27.82 15.37
N ARG A 189 19.45 28.01 14.06
CA ARG A 189 20.52 28.38 13.10
C ARG A 189 20.80 29.89 12.96
N ARG A 190 20.17 30.74 13.79
CA ARG A 190 20.37 32.21 13.79
C ARG A 190 20.93 32.75 15.12
N ARG A 191 21.56 31.90 15.93
CA ARG A 191 22.33 32.31 17.10
C ARG A 191 23.74 31.76 17.02
#